data_AF-A0A846PMQ7-F1
#
_entry.id   AF-A0A846PMQ7-F1
#
_cell.length_a   1.000
_cell.length_b   1.000
_cell.length_c   1.000
_cell.angle_alpha   90.00
_cell.angle_beta   90.00
_cell.angle_gamma   90.00
#
_symmetry.space_group_name_H-M   'P 1'
#
loop_
_entity.id
_entity.type
_entity.pdbx_description
1 polymer ?
#
loop_
_entity_poly.entity_id
_entity_poly.type
_entity_poly.pdbx_seq_one_letter_code
_entity_poly.pdbx_strand_id
1 'polypeptide(L)'
;MKKKHKKKIIEAKKNLKNLGKKLVDDIKGRRNPSLIVPIRALSNVVFDPKTRLITLGNRASKRYFFNVAHVRKFVQTVEVAATAKELLDVNKHLSLREVFYRIKRTIPHTNINIVDEQKESNKAIEDLELITDCSREQLHVNANKMGSVAGNVVIKDKGDTVNWSKLGSGGWSIPSNVEEIEFKKVDADFIIYMEKAAEWERLHEDKVWKKLNCLIMSSQGQATRGVRRMLQRLHIEHKLPVYVLVDLDPWGIYIYSVLRFGSISLAHISERLAIPDARFLGLTPYDIEEFDLKRHLIKFKDVDIKRLNDLTKYEWFKNKKEWQEFFKKMKELKGKVELAALSSKGISFISDTYIPEKIKKKEWLK
;
A
#
# COMPACT_ATOMS: atom_id res chain seq x y z
N MET A 1 -19.46 15.82 -1.41
CA MET A 1 -18.87 14.47 -1.69
C MET A 1 -19.87 13.42 -2.20
N LYS A 2 -21.08 13.26 -1.63
CA LYS A 2 -22.08 12.25 -2.07
C LYS A 2 -22.44 12.26 -3.57
N LYS A 3 -22.57 13.43 -4.21
CA LYS A 3 -22.83 13.56 -5.66
C LYS A 3 -21.67 13.02 -6.52
N LYS A 4 -20.41 13.22 -6.10
CA LYS A 4 -19.21 12.75 -6.81
C LYS A 4 -19.05 11.23 -6.72
N HIS A 5 -19.41 10.63 -5.58
CA HIS A 5 -19.41 9.18 -5.38
C HIS A 5 -20.48 8.48 -6.23
N LYS A 6 -21.72 9.00 -6.25
CA LYS A 6 -22.77 8.49 -7.15
C LYS A 6 -22.39 8.56 -8.63
N LYS A 7 -21.76 9.66 -9.07
CA LYS A 7 -21.26 9.81 -10.45
C LYS A 7 -20.23 8.73 -10.81
N LYS A 8 -19.30 8.44 -9.89
CA LYS A 8 -18.27 7.40 -10.05
C LYS A 8 -18.83 5.98 -10.13
N ILE A 9 -19.90 5.66 -9.39
CA ILE A 9 -20.58 4.35 -9.48
C ILE A 9 -21.27 4.19 -10.84
N ILE A 10 -21.92 5.25 -11.33
CA ILE A 10 -22.57 5.25 -12.65
C ILE A 10 -21.52 5.01 -13.76
N GLU A 11 -20.36 5.64 -13.63
CA GLU A 11 -19.23 5.46 -14.54
C GLU A 11 -18.68 4.02 -14.50
N ALA A 12 -18.50 3.44 -13.32
CA ALA A 12 -18.09 2.04 -13.17
C ALA A 12 -19.08 1.06 -13.84
N LYS A 13 -20.40 1.25 -13.65
CA LYS A 13 -21.42 0.47 -14.34
C LYS A 13 -21.33 0.60 -15.86
N LYS A 14 -21.13 1.82 -16.35
CA LYS A 14 -20.98 2.10 -17.79
C LYS A 14 -19.75 1.39 -18.36
N ASN A 15 -18.60 1.47 -17.68
CA ASN A 15 -17.35 0.87 -18.14
C ASN A 15 -17.43 -0.67 -18.15
N LEU A 16 -18.02 -1.29 -17.12
CA LEU A 16 -18.29 -2.72 -17.10
C LEU A 16 -19.24 -3.15 -18.23
N LYS A 17 -20.30 -2.38 -18.49
CA LYS A 17 -21.24 -2.67 -19.59
C LYS A 17 -20.55 -2.54 -20.96
N ASN A 18 -19.69 -1.55 -21.15
CA ASN A 18 -18.92 -1.36 -22.38
C ASN A 18 -17.92 -2.51 -22.59
N LEU A 19 -17.23 -2.95 -21.53
CA LEU A 19 -16.37 -4.12 -21.58
C LEU A 19 -17.15 -5.38 -22.04
N GLY A 20 -18.30 -5.64 -21.42
CA GLY A 20 -19.16 -6.76 -21.80
C GLY A 20 -19.65 -6.67 -23.25
N LYS A 21 -20.13 -5.49 -23.68
CA LYS A 21 -20.56 -5.25 -25.07
C LYS A 21 -19.44 -5.56 -26.07
N LYS A 22 -18.24 -5.04 -25.84
CA LYS A 22 -17.07 -5.31 -26.70
C LYS A 22 -16.82 -6.81 -26.86
N LEU A 23 -16.86 -7.57 -25.77
CA LEU A 23 -16.66 -9.02 -25.82
C LEU A 23 -17.78 -9.73 -26.60
N VAL A 24 -19.04 -9.32 -26.42
CA VAL A 24 -20.17 -9.86 -27.19
C VAL A 24 -20.04 -9.52 -28.68
N ASP A 25 -19.60 -8.31 -29.02
CA ASP A 25 -19.39 -7.88 -30.40
C ASP A 25 -18.22 -8.61 -31.07
N ASP A 26 -17.17 -8.95 -30.32
CA ASP A 26 -16.09 -9.82 -30.79
C ASP A 26 -16.64 -11.22 -31.11
N ILE A 27 -17.43 -11.81 -30.21
CA ILE A 27 -18.03 -13.15 -30.39
C ILE A 27 -19.00 -13.18 -31.58
N LYS A 28 -19.94 -12.23 -31.66
CA LYS A 28 -20.91 -12.14 -32.77
C LYS A 28 -20.23 -11.94 -34.12
N GLY A 29 -19.13 -11.17 -34.12
CA GLY A 29 -18.30 -10.98 -35.31
C GLY A 29 -17.35 -12.14 -35.62
N ARG A 30 -17.43 -13.27 -34.91
CA ARG A 30 -16.50 -14.43 -35.04
C ARG A 30 -15.02 -14.05 -34.88
N ARG A 31 -14.72 -13.02 -34.10
CA ARG A 31 -13.37 -12.58 -33.75
C ARG A 31 -12.97 -13.19 -32.41
N ASN A 32 -11.67 -13.45 -32.22
CA ASN A 32 -11.14 -13.93 -30.94
C ASN A 32 -11.26 -12.83 -29.87
N PRO A 33 -12.10 -12.98 -28.83
CA PRO A 33 -12.29 -11.96 -27.81
C PRO A 33 -10.99 -11.65 -27.09
N SER A 34 -10.76 -10.36 -26.81
CA SER A 34 -9.49 -9.93 -26.20
C SER A 34 -9.60 -8.79 -25.20
N LEU A 35 -8.79 -8.90 -24.14
CA LEU A 35 -8.59 -7.88 -23.11
C LEU A 35 -7.23 -7.22 -23.30
N ILE A 36 -7.18 -5.90 -23.22
CA ILE A 36 -5.93 -5.14 -23.24
C ILE A 36 -5.64 -4.77 -21.79
N VAL A 37 -4.55 -5.28 -21.25
CA VAL A 37 -4.18 -5.11 -19.84
C VAL A 37 -2.81 -4.44 -19.76
N PRO A 38 -2.71 -3.23 -19.20
CA PRO A 38 -1.42 -2.58 -18.95
C PRO A 38 -0.45 -3.46 -18.13
N ILE A 39 0.83 -3.46 -18.51
CA ILE A 39 1.84 -4.33 -17.88
C ILE A 39 2.32 -3.70 -16.56
N ARG A 40 2.13 -4.40 -15.43
CA ARG A 40 2.53 -3.95 -14.08
C ARG A 40 3.85 -4.58 -13.63
N ALA A 41 4.92 -4.29 -14.35
CA ALA A 41 6.26 -4.80 -14.08
C ALA A 41 7.28 -3.66 -14.10
N LEU A 42 8.43 -3.86 -13.44
CA LEU A 42 9.50 -2.86 -13.38
C LEU A 42 9.90 -2.34 -14.77
N SER A 43 9.86 -3.22 -15.78
CA SER A 43 10.20 -2.83 -17.15
C SER A 43 9.22 -1.81 -17.77
N ASN A 44 7.97 -1.73 -17.30
CA ASN A 44 6.93 -0.82 -17.81
C ASN A 44 6.60 0.29 -16.81
N VAL A 45 7.51 0.56 -15.90
CA VAL A 45 7.31 1.55 -14.85
C VAL A 45 8.35 2.63 -15.03
N VAL A 46 7.90 3.88 -15.01
CA VAL A 46 8.75 5.05 -15.24
C VAL A 46 8.71 5.92 -14.00
N PHE A 47 9.87 6.40 -13.56
CA PHE A 47 9.93 7.43 -12.54
C PHE A 47 9.78 8.80 -13.17
N ASP A 48 8.75 9.55 -12.77
CA ASP A 48 8.56 10.93 -13.20
C ASP A 48 9.30 11.88 -12.22
N PRO A 49 10.37 12.57 -12.64
CA PRO A 49 11.13 13.48 -11.77
C PRO A 49 10.31 14.69 -11.29
N LYS A 50 9.28 15.12 -12.04
CA LYS A 50 8.47 16.29 -11.69
C LYS A 50 7.52 15.97 -10.53
N THR A 51 6.76 14.90 -10.67
CA THR A 51 5.85 14.45 -9.61
C THR A 51 6.59 13.69 -8.51
N ARG A 52 7.83 13.24 -8.76
CA ARG A 52 8.62 12.33 -7.91
C ARG A 52 7.87 11.02 -7.64
N LEU A 53 7.08 10.56 -8.62
CA LEU A 53 6.25 9.37 -8.51
C LEU A 53 6.57 8.34 -9.58
N ILE A 54 6.25 7.11 -9.25
CA ILE A 54 6.32 5.98 -10.15
C ILE A 54 5.00 5.88 -10.90
N THR A 55 5.04 5.99 -12.22
CA THR A 55 3.87 5.91 -13.10
C THR A 55 3.93 4.69 -14.01
N LEU A 56 2.77 4.30 -14.53
CA LEU A 56 2.66 3.19 -15.46
C LEU A 56 2.98 3.67 -16.88
N GLY A 57 3.88 2.97 -17.57
CA GLY A 57 4.20 3.22 -18.97
C GLY A 57 3.15 2.67 -19.93
N ASN A 58 3.36 2.92 -21.22
CA ASN A 58 2.37 2.64 -22.27
C ASN A 58 2.29 1.17 -22.73
N ARG A 59 3.12 0.27 -22.19
CA ARG A 59 3.12 -1.13 -22.66
C ARG A 59 1.95 -1.89 -22.07
N ALA A 60 1.15 -2.48 -22.94
CA ALA A 60 0.03 -3.32 -22.58
C ALA A 60 0.18 -4.72 -23.18
N SER A 61 -0.34 -5.71 -22.46
CA SER A 61 -0.44 -7.09 -22.91
C SER A 61 -1.86 -7.34 -23.39
N LYS A 62 -1.99 -7.89 -24.61
CA LYS A 62 -3.27 -8.32 -25.14
C LYS A 62 -3.49 -9.79 -24.81
N ARG A 63 -4.52 -10.08 -24.01
CA ARG A 63 -4.90 -11.43 -23.59
C ARG A 63 -6.09 -11.88 -24.42
N TYR A 64 -5.92 -12.99 -25.13
CA TYR A 64 -6.94 -13.58 -25.99
C TYR A 64 -7.64 -14.72 -25.28
N PHE A 65 -8.92 -14.93 -25.58
CA PHE A 65 -9.67 -16.06 -25.08
C PHE A 65 -9.16 -17.38 -25.68
N PHE A 66 -9.05 -17.47 -27.01
CA PHE A 66 -8.48 -18.62 -27.70
C PHE A 66 -6.94 -18.56 -27.70
N ASN A 67 -6.34 -18.67 -26.52
CA ASN A 67 -4.90 -18.83 -26.33
C ASN A 67 -4.65 -19.55 -25.01
N VAL A 68 -3.94 -20.69 -25.06
CA VAL A 68 -3.73 -21.59 -23.91
C VAL A 68 -3.07 -20.88 -22.73
N ALA A 69 -2.12 -19.98 -22.97
CA ALA A 69 -1.42 -19.26 -21.90
C ALA A 69 -2.27 -18.12 -21.28
N HIS A 70 -3.30 -17.64 -21.99
CA HIS A 70 -4.09 -16.48 -21.60
C HIS A 70 -5.48 -16.83 -21.07
N VAL A 71 -6.07 -17.93 -21.54
CA VAL A 71 -7.48 -18.29 -21.32
C VAL A 71 -7.87 -18.23 -19.85
N ARG A 72 -7.04 -18.79 -18.96
CA ARG A 72 -7.31 -18.79 -17.52
C ARG A 72 -7.39 -17.37 -16.95
N LYS A 73 -6.40 -16.53 -17.23
CA LYS A 73 -6.37 -15.13 -16.77
C LYS A 73 -7.49 -14.28 -17.40
N PHE A 74 -7.83 -14.56 -18.65
CA PHE A 74 -8.93 -13.92 -19.35
C PHE A 74 -10.25 -14.22 -18.64
N VAL A 75 -10.57 -15.50 -18.42
CA VAL A 75 -11.80 -15.94 -17.74
C VAL A 75 -11.87 -15.36 -16.34
N GLN A 76 -10.80 -15.46 -15.55
CA GLN A 76 -10.74 -14.86 -14.20
C GLN A 76 -11.11 -13.38 -14.19
N THR A 77 -10.61 -12.59 -15.15
CA THR A 77 -10.92 -11.15 -15.23
C THR A 77 -12.38 -10.90 -15.60
N VAL A 78 -12.95 -11.70 -16.51
CA VAL A 78 -14.36 -11.60 -16.91
C VAL A 78 -15.29 -12.00 -15.77
N GLU A 79 -14.97 -13.04 -15.00
CA GLU A 79 -15.76 -13.45 -13.83
C GLU A 79 -15.77 -12.37 -12.73
N VAL A 80 -14.62 -11.75 -12.48
CA VAL A 80 -14.54 -10.62 -11.55
C VAL A 80 -15.36 -9.43 -12.08
N ALA A 81 -15.34 -9.16 -13.38
CA ALA A 81 -16.15 -8.09 -13.98
C ALA A 81 -17.66 -8.36 -13.85
N ALA A 82 -18.08 -9.62 -14.06
CA ALA A 82 -19.46 -10.04 -13.86
C ALA A 82 -19.89 -9.89 -12.40
N THR A 83 -19.05 -10.34 -11.47
CA THR A 83 -19.26 -10.18 -10.02
C THR A 83 -19.38 -8.70 -9.65
N ALA A 84 -18.45 -7.85 -10.09
CA ALA A 84 -18.47 -6.42 -9.80
C ALA A 84 -19.75 -5.74 -10.33
N LYS A 85 -20.19 -6.12 -11.54
CA LYS A 85 -21.45 -5.61 -12.10
C LYS A 85 -22.64 -5.98 -11.21
N GLU A 86 -22.73 -7.23 -10.79
CA GLU A 86 -23.80 -7.69 -9.90
C GLU A 86 -23.82 -6.93 -8.58
N LEU A 87 -22.65 -6.73 -7.95
CA LEU A 87 -22.50 -5.96 -6.71
C LEU A 87 -22.98 -4.51 -6.85
N LEU A 88 -22.72 -3.89 -8.00
CA LEU A 88 -23.19 -2.53 -8.29
C LEU A 88 -24.71 -2.51 -8.55
N ASP A 89 -25.27 -3.57 -9.13
CA ASP A 89 -26.71 -3.70 -9.40
C ASP A 89 -27.52 -3.90 -8.12
N VAL A 90 -27.04 -4.74 -7.20
CA VAL A 90 -27.69 -4.95 -5.88
C VAL A 90 -27.26 -3.94 -4.81
N ASN A 91 -26.32 -3.03 -5.14
CA ASN A 91 -25.74 -2.06 -4.22
C ASN A 91 -25.16 -2.69 -2.93
N LYS A 92 -24.47 -3.82 -3.07
CA LYS A 92 -23.78 -4.52 -1.96
C LYS A 92 -22.28 -4.55 -2.20
N HIS A 93 -21.53 -4.79 -1.13
CA HIS A 93 -20.07 -4.88 -1.16
C HIS A 93 -19.62 -6.28 -0.75
N LEU A 94 -18.52 -6.74 -1.32
CA LEU A 94 -17.83 -7.96 -0.89
C LEU A 94 -16.37 -7.65 -0.57
N SER A 95 -15.81 -8.40 0.36
CA SER A 95 -14.38 -8.45 0.62
C SER A 95 -13.63 -9.19 -0.50
N LEU A 96 -12.33 -8.96 -0.61
CA LEU A 96 -11.45 -9.75 -1.50
C LEU A 96 -11.59 -11.27 -1.29
N ARG A 97 -11.82 -11.69 -0.04
CA ARG A 97 -11.97 -13.12 0.29
C ARG A 97 -13.32 -13.66 -0.18
N GLU A 98 -14.39 -12.90 -0.02
CA GLU A 98 -15.71 -13.30 -0.53
C GLU A 98 -15.74 -13.33 -2.06
N VAL A 99 -15.09 -12.37 -2.73
CA VAL A 99 -14.94 -12.41 -4.20
C VAL A 99 -14.19 -13.67 -4.63
N PHE A 100 -13.10 -14.03 -3.95
CA PHE A 100 -12.39 -15.29 -4.20
C PHE A 100 -13.31 -16.51 -4.13
N TYR A 101 -14.08 -16.67 -3.04
CA TYR A 101 -14.99 -17.82 -2.91
C TYR A 101 -16.13 -17.78 -3.94
N ARG A 102 -16.62 -16.59 -4.29
CA ARG A 102 -17.69 -16.43 -5.28
C ARG A 102 -17.27 -16.88 -6.68
N ILE A 103 -16.03 -16.59 -7.08
CA ILE A 103 -15.50 -16.98 -8.39
C ILE A 103 -14.80 -18.35 -8.37
N LYS A 104 -14.54 -18.93 -7.20
CA LYS A 104 -13.98 -20.28 -7.05
C LYS A 104 -15.04 -21.33 -7.38
N ARG A 105 -15.21 -21.55 -8.68
CA ARG A 105 -16.06 -22.62 -9.24
C ARG A 105 -15.26 -23.51 -10.16
N THR A 106 -15.60 -24.79 -10.16
CA THR A 106 -15.08 -25.78 -11.11
C THR A 106 -15.76 -25.61 -12.45
N ILE A 107 -14.99 -25.60 -13.54
CA ILE A 107 -15.56 -25.55 -14.89
C ILE A 107 -16.30 -26.88 -15.14
N PRO A 108 -17.56 -26.86 -15.62
CA PRO A 108 -18.35 -28.07 -15.86
C PRO A 108 -17.58 -29.10 -16.69
N HIS A 109 -17.69 -30.36 -16.32
CA HIS A 109 -17.01 -31.49 -16.97
C HIS A 109 -15.47 -31.44 -16.92
N THR A 110 -14.90 -30.69 -15.99
CA THR A 110 -13.45 -30.64 -15.75
C THR A 110 -13.13 -30.70 -14.27
N ASN A 111 -11.87 -30.94 -13.91
CA ASN A 111 -11.35 -30.80 -12.55
C ASN A 111 -10.60 -29.47 -12.33
N ILE A 112 -10.90 -28.46 -13.16
CA ILE A 112 -10.17 -27.19 -13.17
C ILE A 112 -11.03 -26.10 -12.54
N ASN A 113 -10.52 -25.49 -11.48
CA ASN A 113 -11.12 -24.30 -10.89
C ASN A 113 -10.73 -23.06 -11.68
N ILE A 114 -11.62 -22.06 -11.69
CA ILE A 114 -11.30 -20.73 -12.25
C ILE A 114 -10.18 -20.06 -11.43
N VAL A 115 -10.24 -20.18 -10.10
CA VAL A 115 -9.18 -19.74 -9.19
C VAL A 115 -8.91 -20.81 -8.14
N ASP A 116 -7.65 -21.04 -7.84
CA ASP A 116 -7.24 -21.95 -6.76
C ASP A 116 -6.80 -21.18 -5.51
N GLU A 117 -6.10 -20.06 -5.71
CA GLU A 117 -5.57 -19.19 -4.66
C GLU A 117 -6.18 -17.79 -4.70
N GLN A 118 -6.32 -17.15 -3.53
CA GLN A 118 -6.80 -15.78 -3.43
C GLN A 118 -5.95 -14.79 -4.25
N LYS A 119 -4.65 -15.05 -4.38
CA LYS A 119 -3.72 -14.24 -5.18
C LYS A 119 -4.13 -14.15 -6.65
N GLU A 120 -4.77 -15.18 -7.20
CA GLU A 120 -5.27 -15.18 -8.59
C GLU A 120 -6.46 -14.22 -8.74
N SER A 121 -7.44 -14.31 -7.83
CA SER A 121 -8.59 -13.40 -7.81
C SER A 121 -8.17 -11.93 -7.59
N ASN A 122 -7.20 -11.69 -6.69
CA ASN A 122 -6.67 -10.35 -6.45
C ASN A 122 -6.02 -9.76 -7.72
N LYS A 123 -5.23 -10.56 -8.45
CA LYS A 123 -4.62 -10.11 -9.72
C LYS A 123 -5.67 -9.78 -10.77
N ALA A 124 -6.74 -10.58 -10.86
CA ALA A 124 -7.85 -10.34 -11.79
C ALA A 124 -8.63 -9.06 -11.43
N ILE A 125 -8.84 -8.78 -10.14
CA ILE A 125 -9.42 -7.51 -9.67
C ILE A 125 -8.53 -6.34 -10.08
N GLU A 126 -7.22 -6.42 -9.86
CA GLU A 126 -6.29 -5.36 -10.24
C GLU A 126 -6.21 -5.15 -11.76
N ASP A 127 -6.33 -6.23 -12.55
CA ASP A 127 -6.42 -6.12 -14.01
C ASP A 127 -7.73 -5.43 -14.43
N LEU A 128 -8.84 -5.73 -13.75
CA LEU A 128 -10.12 -5.08 -13.99
C LEU A 128 -10.08 -3.58 -13.65
N GLU A 129 -9.38 -3.20 -12.56
CA GLU A 129 -9.19 -1.78 -12.22
C GLU A 129 -8.56 -1.00 -13.37
N LEU A 130 -7.55 -1.58 -14.02
CA LEU A 130 -6.87 -0.99 -15.17
C LEU A 130 -7.73 -0.97 -16.44
N ILE A 131 -8.46 -2.04 -16.72
CA ILE A 131 -9.31 -2.15 -17.92
C ILE A 131 -10.47 -1.16 -17.86
N THR A 132 -11.01 -0.93 -16.67
CA THR A 132 -12.21 -0.10 -16.47
C THR A 132 -11.92 1.31 -15.97
N ASP A 133 -10.65 1.61 -15.67
CA ASP A 133 -10.22 2.85 -14.99
C ASP A 133 -11.04 3.15 -13.73
N CYS A 134 -11.38 2.09 -12.99
CA CYS A 134 -12.19 2.16 -11.78
C CYS A 134 -11.39 1.56 -10.62
N SER A 135 -11.38 2.21 -9.46
CA SER A 135 -10.80 1.58 -8.27
C SER A 135 -11.67 0.42 -7.80
N ARG A 136 -11.07 -0.56 -7.13
CA ARG A 136 -11.77 -1.71 -6.55
C ARG A 136 -12.93 -1.28 -5.64
N GLU A 137 -12.79 -0.17 -4.91
CA GLU A 137 -13.85 0.38 -4.06
C GLU A 137 -15.03 0.88 -4.90
N GLN A 138 -14.78 1.45 -6.09
CA GLN A 138 -15.84 1.82 -7.05
C GLN A 138 -16.50 0.59 -7.68
N LEU A 139 -15.82 -0.56 -7.68
CA LEU A 139 -16.36 -1.86 -8.09
C LEU A 139 -17.04 -2.61 -6.94
N HIS A 140 -17.25 -1.94 -5.79
CA HIS A 140 -17.81 -2.49 -4.56
C HIS A 140 -17.02 -3.68 -3.97
N VAL A 141 -15.73 -3.75 -4.27
CA VAL A 141 -14.81 -4.73 -3.69
C VAL A 141 -13.94 -4.07 -2.62
N ASN A 142 -14.11 -4.49 -1.38
CA ASN A 142 -13.41 -3.95 -0.22
C ASN A 142 -12.28 -4.87 0.23
N ALA A 143 -11.27 -4.27 0.89
CA ALA A 143 -10.29 -5.04 1.63
C ALA A 143 -10.67 -5.07 3.11
N ASN A 144 -10.08 -6.00 3.86
CA ASN A 144 -10.21 -6.01 5.31
C ASN A 144 -9.69 -4.69 5.89
N LYS A 145 -10.34 -4.23 6.96
CA LYS A 145 -9.85 -3.10 7.76
C LYS A 145 -8.55 -3.56 8.43
N MET A 146 -7.48 -2.82 8.22
CA MET A 146 -6.14 -3.18 8.68
C MET A 146 -5.39 -1.91 9.03
N GLY A 147 -4.55 -2.01 10.06
CA GLY A 147 -3.77 -0.90 10.57
C GLY A 147 -4.45 -0.17 11.73
N SER A 148 -3.63 0.48 12.53
CA SER A 148 -4.02 1.18 13.76
C SER A 148 -3.54 2.62 13.71
N VAL A 149 -4.35 3.55 14.23
CA VAL A 149 -3.96 4.96 14.42
C VAL A 149 -4.37 5.45 15.80
N ALA A 150 -3.51 6.26 16.41
CA ALA A 150 -3.76 7.00 17.64
C ALA A 150 -3.17 8.41 17.56
N GLY A 151 -3.83 9.35 18.24
CA GLY A 151 -3.41 10.76 18.34
C GLY A 151 -4.59 11.72 18.50
N ASN A 152 -4.31 13.02 18.60
CA ASN A 152 -5.33 14.05 18.85
C ASN A 152 -6.08 14.43 17.56
N VAL A 153 -6.90 13.50 17.06
CA VAL A 153 -7.73 13.70 15.86
C VAL A 153 -9.17 13.29 16.14
N VAL A 154 -10.09 14.10 15.66
CA VAL A 154 -11.52 13.81 15.64
C VAL A 154 -11.98 13.72 14.20
N ILE A 155 -12.52 12.56 13.82
CA ILE A 155 -13.09 12.30 12.49
C ILE A 155 -14.59 12.08 12.58
N LYS A 156 -15.27 12.23 11.44
CA LYS A 156 -16.61 11.72 11.22
C LYS A 156 -16.54 10.62 10.15
N ASP A 157 -16.93 9.41 10.53
CA ASP A 157 -17.00 8.24 9.64
C ASP A 157 -18.44 7.72 9.61
N LYS A 158 -19.05 7.68 8.43
CA LYS A 158 -20.44 7.21 8.19
C LYS A 158 -21.55 7.78 9.09
N GLY A 159 -21.30 8.91 9.74
CA GLY A 159 -22.27 9.55 10.65
C GLY A 159 -21.76 9.64 12.08
N ASP A 160 -20.88 8.71 12.46
CA ASP A 160 -20.33 8.61 13.81
C ASP A 160 -19.11 9.50 13.96
N THR A 161 -19.01 10.16 15.12
CA THR A 161 -17.84 10.97 15.47
C THR A 161 -16.89 10.11 16.29
N VAL A 162 -15.66 9.94 15.79
CA VAL A 162 -14.65 9.11 16.43
C VAL A 162 -13.47 9.98 16.84
N ASN A 163 -13.05 9.87 18.10
CA ASN A 163 -11.90 10.56 18.64
C ASN A 163 -10.74 9.57 18.85
N TRP A 164 -9.68 9.70 18.06
CA TRP A 164 -8.53 8.79 18.08
C TRP A 164 -7.73 8.82 19.39
N SER A 165 -7.90 9.84 20.25
CA SER A 165 -7.25 9.89 21.56
C SER A 165 -8.01 9.16 22.67
N LYS A 166 -9.24 8.67 22.39
CA LYS A 166 -10.15 8.07 23.37
C LYS A 166 -10.60 6.65 22.98
N LEU A 167 -9.70 5.84 22.42
CA LEU A 167 -10.01 4.48 21.91
C LEU A 167 -9.35 3.35 22.72
N GLY A 168 -8.91 3.64 23.94
CA GLY A 168 -8.22 2.66 24.79
C GLY A 168 -6.93 2.15 24.14
N SER A 169 -6.55 0.91 24.43
CA SER A 169 -5.32 0.29 23.93
C SER A 169 -5.35 -0.02 22.42
N GLY A 170 -6.53 -0.29 21.86
CA GLY A 170 -6.66 -0.76 20.48
C GLY A 170 -6.46 0.33 19.41
N GLY A 171 -6.68 1.60 19.75
CA GLY A 171 -6.69 2.70 18.77
C GLY A 171 -7.81 2.54 17.74
N TRP A 172 -7.72 3.27 16.63
CA TRP A 172 -8.70 3.19 15.56
C TRP A 172 -8.23 2.30 14.41
N SER A 173 -9.06 1.34 13.98
CA SER A 173 -8.77 0.50 12.82
C SER A 173 -9.11 1.18 11.51
N ILE A 174 -8.11 1.34 10.65
CA ILE A 174 -8.25 2.10 9.39
C ILE A 174 -9.05 1.27 8.36
N PRO A 175 -10.17 1.79 7.81
CA PRO A 175 -10.95 1.10 6.79
C PRO A 175 -10.24 1.10 5.42
N SER A 176 -10.62 0.18 4.55
CA SER A 176 -10.07 0.11 3.20
C SER A 176 -10.41 1.32 2.34
N ASN A 177 -11.62 1.86 2.51
CA ASN A 177 -12.07 3.09 1.87
C ASN A 177 -12.07 4.21 2.91
N VAL A 178 -11.17 5.17 2.73
CA VAL A 178 -11.04 6.33 3.60
C VAL A 178 -11.61 7.59 2.96
N GLU A 179 -12.16 7.55 1.76
CA GLU A 179 -12.62 8.76 1.04
C GLU A 179 -13.86 9.41 1.67
N GLU A 180 -14.65 8.67 2.44
CA GLU A 180 -15.87 9.19 3.10
C GLU A 180 -15.60 9.82 4.46
N ILE A 181 -14.38 9.71 4.96
CA ILE A 181 -13.99 10.21 6.28
C ILE A 181 -13.82 11.73 6.23
N GLU A 182 -14.50 12.45 7.11
CA GLU A 182 -14.33 13.89 7.28
C GLU A 182 -13.47 14.18 8.50
N PHE A 183 -12.37 14.92 8.35
CA PHE A 183 -11.58 15.40 9.47
C PHE A 183 -12.29 16.61 10.10
N LYS A 184 -12.61 16.53 11.39
CA LYS A 184 -13.24 17.63 12.15
C LYS A 184 -12.21 18.45 12.91
N LYS A 185 -11.27 17.77 13.57
CA LYS A 185 -10.15 18.39 14.27
C LYS A 185 -8.91 17.54 14.07
N VAL A 186 -7.80 18.17 13.71
CA VAL A 186 -6.48 17.52 13.62
C VAL A 186 -5.51 18.41 14.38
N ASP A 187 -4.94 17.87 15.46
CA ASP A 187 -4.02 18.55 16.36
C ASP A 187 -2.77 17.68 16.51
N ALA A 188 -1.84 17.84 15.58
CA ALA A 188 -0.59 17.10 15.55
C ALA A 188 0.42 17.86 14.68
N ASP A 189 1.71 17.75 15.03
CA ASP A 189 2.79 18.41 14.30
C ASP A 189 3.34 17.53 13.17
N PHE A 190 3.24 16.21 13.31
CA PHE A 190 3.72 15.22 12.34
C PHE A 190 3.11 13.83 12.55
N ILE A 191 3.43 12.90 11.64
CA ILE A 191 3.02 11.50 11.69
C ILE A 191 4.25 10.61 11.77
N ILE A 192 4.23 9.62 12.67
CA ILE A 192 5.16 8.49 12.68
C ILE A 192 4.42 7.27 12.17
N TYR A 193 4.92 6.70 11.08
CA TYR A 193 4.41 5.47 10.50
C TYR A 193 5.35 4.31 10.80
N MET A 194 4.79 3.15 11.19
CA MET A 194 5.50 1.89 11.39
C MET A 194 4.84 0.77 10.59
N GLU A 195 5.61 -0.26 10.23
CA GLU A 195 5.03 -1.44 9.57
C GLU A 195 4.31 -2.36 10.57
N LYS A 196 4.99 -2.67 11.67
CA LYS A 196 4.62 -3.73 12.59
C LYS A 196 3.69 -3.23 13.70
N ALA A 197 2.92 -4.15 14.27
CA ALA A 197 1.96 -3.85 15.33
C ALA A 197 2.65 -3.63 16.69
N ALA A 198 3.65 -4.44 17.01
CA ALA A 198 4.32 -4.43 18.32
C ALA A 198 4.98 -3.07 18.64
N GLU A 199 5.63 -2.46 17.65
CA GLU A 199 6.24 -1.13 17.77
C GLU A 199 5.17 -0.07 17.96
N TRP A 200 4.03 -0.18 17.26
CA TRP A 200 2.89 0.72 17.47
C TRP A 200 2.29 0.59 18.87
N GLU A 201 2.12 -0.63 19.37
CA GLU A 201 1.63 -0.90 20.71
C GLU A 201 2.56 -0.29 21.77
N ARG A 202 3.89 -0.45 21.62
CA ARG A 202 4.87 0.18 22.50
C ARG A 202 4.76 1.71 22.50
N LEU A 203 4.75 2.34 21.32
CA LEU A 203 4.63 3.81 21.23
C LEU A 203 3.28 4.32 21.77
N HIS A 204 2.23 3.51 21.64
CA HIS A 204 0.92 3.83 22.17
C HIS A 204 0.89 3.73 23.71
N GLU A 205 1.43 2.65 24.27
CA GLU A 205 1.56 2.44 25.71
C GLU A 205 2.34 3.58 26.37
N ASP A 206 3.46 3.99 25.75
CA ASP A 206 4.30 5.09 26.20
C ASP A 206 3.69 6.49 25.92
N LYS A 207 2.51 6.55 25.29
CA LYS A 207 1.77 7.77 24.90
C LYS A 207 2.61 8.75 24.10
N VAL A 208 3.45 8.25 23.18
CA VAL A 208 4.34 9.07 22.35
C VAL A 208 3.57 10.11 21.54
N TRP A 209 2.41 9.74 21.00
CA TRP A 209 1.51 10.65 20.29
C TRP A 209 1.10 11.87 21.12
N LYS A 210 1.01 11.73 22.44
CA LYS A 210 0.72 12.84 23.37
C LYS A 210 1.99 13.60 23.76
N LYS A 211 3.07 12.88 24.07
CA LYS A 211 4.36 13.46 24.50
C LYS A 211 4.98 14.36 23.41
N LEU A 212 4.91 13.93 22.15
CA LEU A 212 5.52 14.61 21.00
C LEU A 212 4.51 15.34 20.11
N ASN A 213 3.24 15.44 20.54
CA ASN A 213 2.15 16.02 19.75
C ASN A 213 2.10 15.50 18.31
N CYS A 214 2.06 14.17 18.14
CA CYS A 214 2.14 13.54 16.82
C CYS A 214 1.03 12.49 16.64
N LEU A 215 0.88 12.02 15.40
CA LEU A 215 0.06 10.85 15.09
C LEU A 215 0.96 9.61 14.98
N ILE A 216 0.58 8.52 15.61
CA ILE A 216 1.23 7.21 15.40
C ILE A 216 0.32 6.32 14.57
N MET A 217 0.86 5.72 13.52
CA MET A 217 0.11 4.88 12.59
C MET A 217 0.88 3.62 12.24
N SER A 218 0.20 2.49 12.17
CA SER A 218 0.77 1.23 11.69
C SER A 218 -0.11 0.56 10.66
N SER A 219 0.51 -0.14 9.72
CA SER A 219 -0.20 -0.99 8.75
C SER A 219 -0.43 -2.42 9.22
N GLN A 220 0.25 -2.86 10.28
CA GLN A 220 0.27 -4.24 10.76
C GLN A 220 0.67 -5.23 9.64
N GLY A 221 1.77 -4.94 8.96
CA GLY A 221 2.29 -5.68 7.79
C GLY A 221 2.40 -4.81 6.54
N GLN A 222 2.30 -5.40 5.34
CA GLN A 222 2.44 -4.63 4.09
C GLN A 222 1.43 -3.47 4.03
N ALA A 223 1.93 -2.24 3.85
CA ALA A 223 1.16 -1.00 3.82
C ALA A 223 -0.10 -1.11 2.95
N THR A 224 -1.27 -1.31 3.59
CA THR A 224 -2.53 -1.47 2.86
C THR A 224 -2.91 -0.17 2.15
N ARG A 225 -3.70 -0.27 1.06
CA ARG A 225 -4.13 0.93 0.32
C ARG A 225 -4.86 1.95 1.21
N GLY A 226 -5.64 1.48 2.20
CA GLY A 226 -6.36 2.33 3.14
C GLY A 226 -5.42 3.16 4.02
N VAL A 227 -4.40 2.52 4.61
CA VAL A 227 -3.38 3.18 5.45
C VAL A 227 -2.58 4.18 4.61
N ARG A 228 -2.11 3.78 3.43
CA ARG A 228 -1.38 4.66 2.51
C ARG A 228 -2.21 5.89 2.11
N ARG A 229 -3.48 5.67 1.78
CA ARG A 229 -4.40 6.75 1.43
C ARG A 229 -4.66 7.67 2.63
N MET A 230 -4.81 7.12 3.84
CA MET A 230 -4.99 7.90 5.06
C MET A 230 -3.78 8.80 5.34
N LEU A 231 -2.57 8.25 5.29
CA LEU A 231 -1.33 9.01 5.44
C LEU A 231 -1.25 10.13 4.40
N GLN A 232 -1.57 9.83 3.14
CA GLN A 232 -1.55 10.82 2.05
C GLN A 232 -2.56 11.94 2.30
N ARG A 233 -3.79 11.61 2.73
CA ARG A 233 -4.81 12.61 3.06
C ARG A 233 -4.36 13.50 4.20
N LEU A 234 -3.87 12.94 5.31
CA LEU A 234 -3.35 13.71 6.43
C LEU A 234 -2.18 14.62 6.02
N HIS A 235 -1.28 14.12 5.17
CA HIS A 235 -0.18 14.91 4.65
C HIS A 235 -0.63 16.05 3.74
N ILE A 236 -1.53 15.80 2.78
CA ILE A 236 -1.94 16.80 1.78
C ILE A 236 -2.94 17.80 2.37
N GLU A 237 -3.96 17.32 3.09
CA GLU A 237 -5.07 18.11 3.64
C GLU A 237 -4.65 18.88 4.90
N HIS A 238 -3.77 18.31 5.73
CA HIS A 238 -3.35 18.92 7.00
C HIS A 238 -1.85 19.27 7.08
N LYS A 239 -1.10 19.11 5.99
CA LYS A 239 0.33 19.48 5.89
C LYS A 239 1.24 18.78 6.90
N LEU A 240 0.81 17.62 7.41
CA LEU A 240 1.58 16.87 8.40
C LEU A 240 2.77 16.16 7.71
N PRO A 241 4.03 16.41 8.14
CA PRO A 241 5.16 15.62 7.71
C PRO A 241 5.00 14.15 8.11
N VAL A 242 5.40 13.24 7.24
CA VAL A 242 5.32 11.79 7.50
C VAL A 242 6.73 11.24 7.70
N TYR A 243 7.00 10.70 8.88
CA TYR A 243 8.23 10.00 9.23
C TYR A 243 7.98 8.49 9.20
N VAL A 244 8.80 7.76 8.46
CA VAL A 244 8.70 6.32 8.29
C VAL A 244 9.76 5.65 9.14
N LEU A 245 9.31 4.81 10.06
CA LEU A 245 10.13 4.03 10.98
C LEU A 245 9.95 2.54 10.65
N VAL A 246 11.01 1.90 10.16
CA VAL A 246 11.03 0.50 9.68
C VAL A 246 12.33 -0.19 10.11
N ASP A 247 12.38 -1.51 9.97
CA ASP A 247 13.59 -2.29 10.22
C ASP A 247 14.72 -1.90 9.25
N LEU A 248 15.97 -2.07 9.69
CA LEU A 248 17.13 -1.94 8.82
C LEU A 248 17.29 -3.22 8.00
N ASP A 249 16.47 -3.38 6.97
CA ASP A 249 16.60 -4.45 5.98
C ASP A 249 16.11 -4.00 4.58
N PRO A 250 16.39 -4.77 3.51
CA PRO A 250 15.93 -4.42 2.17
C PRO A 250 14.40 -4.34 2.02
N TRP A 251 13.63 -4.99 2.89
CA TRP A 251 12.16 -4.97 2.85
C TRP A 251 11.60 -3.71 3.52
N GLY A 252 12.14 -3.28 4.65
CA GLY A 252 11.85 -2.00 5.30
C GLY A 252 12.11 -0.82 4.36
N ILE A 253 13.25 -0.82 3.66
CA ILE A 253 13.56 0.21 2.65
C ILE A 253 12.56 0.16 1.49
N TYR A 254 12.13 -1.05 1.08
CA TYR A 254 11.10 -1.18 0.06
C TYR A 254 9.74 -0.64 0.52
N ILE A 255 9.36 -0.82 1.78
CA ILE A 255 8.14 -0.24 2.37
C ILE A 255 8.20 1.29 2.31
N TYR A 256 9.33 1.87 2.71
CA TYR A 256 9.57 3.30 2.55
C TYR A 256 9.44 3.75 1.09
N SER A 257 10.08 3.02 0.17
CA SER A 257 10.00 3.30 -1.27
C SER A 257 8.56 3.27 -1.78
N VAL A 258 7.74 2.34 -1.30
CA VAL A 258 6.32 2.22 -1.69
C VAL A 258 5.48 3.38 -1.16
N LEU A 259 5.74 3.82 0.07
CA LEU A 259 5.09 4.99 0.64
C LEU A 259 5.48 6.26 -0.07
N ARG A 260 6.77 6.42 -0.39
CA ARG A 260 7.28 7.67 -0.97
C ARG A 260 6.99 7.81 -2.45
N PHE A 261 7.32 6.78 -3.23
CA PHE A 261 7.33 6.87 -4.70
C PHE A 261 6.16 6.12 -5.35
N GLY A 262 5.49 5.21 -4.62
CA GLY A 262 4.45 4.35 -5.15
C GLY A 262 4.90 2.90 -5.29
N SER A 263 3.97 2.00 -5.61
CA SER A 263 4.27 0.57 -5.77
C SER A 263 4.28 0.21 -7.24
N ILE A 264 5.24 -0.60 -7.68
CA ILE A 264 5.33 -1.12 -9.05
C ILE A 264 4.03 -1.83 -9.47
N SER A 265 3.42 -2.63 -8.58
CA SER A 265 2.17 -3.33 -8.87
C SER A 265 0.94 -2.42 -8.90
N LEU A 266 1.04 -1.21 -8.32
CA LEU A 266 -0.03 -0.23 -8.20
C LEU A 266 0.35 1.11 -8.83
N ALA A 267 1.24 1.11 -9.83
CA ALA A 267 1.81 2.33 -10.40
C ALA A 267 0.73 3.26 -11.02
N HIS A 268 -0.39 2.70 -11.45
CA HIS A 268 -1.55 3.43 -11.98
C HIS A 268 -2.27 4.30 -10.94
N ILE A 269 -2.09 4.03 -9.63
CA ILE A 269 -2.73 4.80 -8.54
C ILE A 269 -1.70 5.43 -7.60
N SER A 270 -0.43 5.53 -8.03
CA SER A 270 0.64 6.13 -7.21
C SER A 270 0.29 7.54 -6.75
N GLU A 271 -0.28 8.39 -7.60
CA GLU A 271 -0.68 9.76 -7.25
C GLU A 271 -1.64 9.83 -6.04
N ARG A 272 -2.50 8.82 -5.88
CA ARG A 272 -3.47 8.76 -4.78
C ARG A 272 -2.89 8.21 -3.48
N LEU A 273 -1.81 7.44 -3.55
CA LEU A 273 -1.32 6.61 -2.44
C LEU A 273 0.10 6.93 -1.98
N ALA A 274 0.90 7.58 -2.81
CA ALA A 274 2.29 7.90 -2.52
C ALA A 274 2.42 9.29 -1.90
N ILE A 275 3.50 9.48 -1.16
CA ILE A 275 3.80 10.68 -0.38
C ILE A 275 5.26 11.06 -0.69
N PRO A 276 5.51 11.82 -1.77
CA PRO A 276 6.87 12.19 -2.18
C PRO A 276 7.73 12.86 -1.12
N ASP A 277 7.11 13.43 -0.09
CA ASP A 277 7.76 14.12 1.02
C ASP A 277 7.93 13.27 2.29
N ALA A 278 7.58 11.98 2.25
CA ALA A 278 7.78 11.05 3.36
C ALA A 278 9.27 10.92 3.69
N ARG A 279 9.64 11.00 4.98
CA ARG A 279 11.02 11.04 5.46
C ARG A 279 11.37 9.71 6.11
N PHE A 280 12.52 9.12 5.76
CA PHE A 280 12.99 7.88 6.37
C PHE A 280 13.68 8.22 7.70
N LEU A 281 13.01 7.92 8.82
CA LEU A 281 13.52 8.25 10.16
C LEU A 281 14.58 7.23 10.61
N GLY A 282 14.35 5.95 10.32
CA GLY A 282 15.25 4.86 10.64
C GLY A 282 14.51 3.52 10.70
N LEU A 283 15.16 2.44 11.11
CA LEU A 283 16.57 2.34 11.48
C LEU A 283 17.52 2.59 10.30
N THR A 284 18.62 3.29 10.55
CA THR A 284 19.69 3.53 9.58
C THR A 284 20.95 2.72 9.92
N PRO A 285 21.87 2.48 8.96
CA PRO A 285 23.19 1.92 9.23
C PRO A 285 24.00 2.71 10.25
N TYR A 286 23.79 4.03 10.33
CA TYR A 286 24.49 4.92 11.26
C TYR A 286 23.97 4.72 12.70
N ASP A 287 22.67 4.45 12.84
CA ASP A 287 22.03 4.17 14.12
C ASP A 287 22.62 2.93 14.80
N ILE A 288 23.14 1.98 14.01
CA ILE A 288 23.75 0.75 14.55
C ILE A 288 25.01 1.05 15.35
N GLU A 289 25.78 2.04 14.92
CA GLU A 289 26.99 2.47 15.61
C GLU A 289 26.66 3.44 16.75
N GLU A 290 25.79 4.43 16.48
CA GLU A 290 25.41 5.46 17.47
C GLU A 290 24.74 4.86 18.71
N PHE A 291 23.85 3.87 18.52
CA PHE A 291 23.12 3.23 19.61
C PHE A 291 23.67 1.85 19.98
N ASP A 292 24.91 1.52 19.60
CA ASP A 292 25.59 0.27 19.95
C ASP A 292 24.70 -0.99 19.77
N LEU A 293 24.15 -1.16 18.56
CA LEU A 293 23.26 -2.25 18.19
C LEU A 293 23.99 -3.41 17.47
N LYS A 294 25.32 -3.37 17.40
CA LYS A 294 26.15 -4.35 16.67
C LYS A 294 25.91 -5.80 17.11
N ARG A 295 25.55 -6.03 18.38
CA ARG A 295 25.25 -7.37 18.93
C ARG A 295 23.96 -7.98 18.39
N HIS A 296 23.04 -7.16 17.89
CA HIS A 296 21.75 -7.60 17.32
C HIS A 296 21.79 -7.75 15.80
N LEU A 297 22.97 -7.64 15.19
CA LEU A 297 23.14 -7.71 13.75
C LEU A 297 22.92 -9.15 13.25
N ILE A 298 21.91 -9.29 12.40
CA ILE A 298 21.57 -10.56 11.75
C ILE A 298 22.25 -10.56 10.38
N LYS A 299 23.10 -11.54 10.10
CA LYS A 299 23.79 -11.66 8.80
C LYS A 299 22.79 -11.72 7.66
N PHE A 300 23.10 -11.05 6.55
CA PHE A 300 22.28 -11.14 5.35
C PHE A 300 22.25 -12.55 4.79
N LYS A 301 21.07 -12.94 4.29
CA LYS A 301 20.91 -14.08 3.39
C LYS A 301 21.15 -13.64 1.93
N ASP A 302 21.40 -14.57 1.03
CA ASP A 302 21.60 -14.25 -0.40
C ASP A 302 20.42 -13.49 -1.02
N VAL A 303 19.20 -13.79 -0.57
CA VAL A 303 17.98 -13.09 -0.97
C VAL A 303 18.02 -11.63 -0.55
N ASP A 304 18.53 -11.33 0.66
CA ASP A 304 18.66 -9.97 1.17
C ASP A 304 19.69 -9.18 0.33
N ILE A 305 20.84 -9.80 0.04
CA ILE A 305 21.91 -9.18 -0.78
C ILE A 305 21.39 -8.87 -2.19
N LYS A 306 20.71 -9.84 -2.81
CA LYS A 306 20.12 -9.66 -4.14
C LYS A 306 19.10 -8.52 -4.13
N ARG A 307 18.21 -8.49 -3.13
CA ARG A 307 17.20 -7.45 -2.99
C ARG A 307 17.81 -6.07 -2.77
N LEU A 308 18.85 -5.97 -1.94
CA LEU A 308 19.59 -4.74 -1.70
C LEU A 308 20.23 -4.21 -2.99
N ASN A 309 20.84 -5.10 -3.77
CA ASN A 309 21.42 -4.75 -5.07
C ASN A 309 20.38 -4.27 -6.08
N ASP A 310 19.16 -4.83 -6.07
CA ASP A 310 18.06 -4.35 -6.90
C ASP A 310 17.62 -2.94 -6.50
N LEU A 311 17.47 -2.67 -5.20
CA LEU A 311 17.09 -1.35 -4.68
C LEU A 311 18.09 -0.26 -5.07
N THR A 312 19.40 -0.56 -4.99
CA THR A 312 20.45 0.38 -5.37
C THR A 312 20.32 0.85 -6.83
N LYS A 313 19.77 0.00 -7.70
CA LYS A 313 19.63 0.25 -9.14
C LYS A 313 18.33 0.97 -9.52
N TYR A 314 17.36 1.10 -8.61
CA TYR A 314 16.10 1.77 -8.91
C TYR A 314 16.32 3.24 -9.26
N GLU A 315 15.61 3.74 -10.26
CA GLU A 315 15.82 5.08 -10.83
C GLU A 315 15.70 6.20 -9.79
N TRP A 316 14.76 6.05 -8.85
CA TRP A 316 14.53 7.00 -7.75
C TRP A 316 15.58 6.95 -6.63
N PHE A 317 16.47 5.95 -6.63
CA PHE A 317 17.57 5.83 -5.67
C PHE A 317 18.95 5.97 -6.32
N LYS A 318 19.12 5.55 -7.58
CA LYS A 318 20.40 5.46 -8.29
C LYS A 318 21.16 6.79 -8.30
N ASN A 319 20.45 7.90 -8.49
CA ASN A 319 21.04 9.24 -8.62
C ASN A 319 21.06 10.03 -7.30
N LYS A 320 20.74 9.41 -6.16
CA LYS A 320 20.68 10.07 -4.85
C LYS A 320 21.90 9.69 -4.01
N LYS A 321 22.86 10.61 -3.87
CA LYS A 321 24.14 10.37 -3.17
C LYS A 321 23.94 9.81 -1.76
N GLU A 322 23.08 10.44 -0.97
CA GLU A 322 22.77 10.01 0.42
C GLU A 322 22.28 8.55 0.48
N TRP A 323 21.41 8.14 -0.45
CA TRP A 323 20.91 6.77 -0.52
C TRP A 323 21.97 5.79 -1.01
N GLN A 324 22.85 6.19 -1.94
CA GLN A 324 23.96 5.34 -2.38
C GLN A 324 24.96 5.11 -1.25
N GLU A 325 25.26 6.14 -0.45
CA GLU A 325 26.09 6.02 0.76
C GLU A 325 25.42 5.13 1.82
N PHE A 326 24.11 5.29 2.04
CA PHE A 326 23.34 4.42 2.91
C PHE A 326 23.45 2.94 2.48
N PHE A 327 23.24 2.63 1.20
CA PHE A 327 23.37 1.26 0.69
C PHE A 327 24.79 0.72 0.79
N LYS A 328 25.81 1.57 0.59
CA LYS A 328 27.21 1.19 0.76
C LYS A 328 27.49 0.79 2.21
N LYS A 329 27.11 1.63 3.18
CA LYS A 329 27.25 1.31 4.61
C LYS A 329 26.50 0.04 5.00
N MET A 330 25.28 -0.12 4.49
CA MET A 330 24.50 -1.34 4.74
C MET A 330 25.19 -2.61 4.21
N LYS A 331 25.86 -2.52 3.05
CA LYS A 331 26.68 -3.63 2.49
C LYS A 331 27.93 -3.89 3.32
N GLU A 332 28.56 -2.86 3.86
CA GLU A 332 29.74 -2.99 4.74
C GLU A 332 29.39 -3.65 6.07
N LEU A 333 28.23 -3.32 6.64
CA LEU A 333 27.68 -3.97 7.84
C LEU A 333 27.36 -5.45 7.65
N LYS A 334 27.06 -5.88 6.40
CA LYS A 334 26.71 -7.26 6.02
C LYS A 334 25.57 -7.87 6.86
N GLY A 335 24.66 -7.04 7.37
CA GLY A 335 23.53 -7.52 8.14
C GLY A 335 22.38 -6.53 8.28
N LYS A 336 21.30 -7.06 8.86
CA LYS A 336 20.05 -6.37 9.17
C LYS A 336 19.81 -6.30 10.67
N VAL A 337 19.01 -5.34 11.08
CA VAL A 337 18.62 -5.13 12.47
C VAL A 337 17.13 -4.78 12.53
N GLU A 338 16.40 -5.44 13.41
CA GLU A 338 14.98 -5.15 13.67
C GLU A 338 14.83 -3.94 14.60
N LEU A 339 13.76 -3.17 14.45
CA LEU A 339 13.40 -2.06 15.35
C LEU A 339 13.28 -2.52 16.80
N ALA A 340 12.79 -3.73 17.02
CA ALA A 340 12.71 -4.36 18.34
C ALA A 340 14.07 -4.45 19.06
N ALA A 341 15.19 -4.41 18.35
CA ALA A 341 16.53 -4.40 18.96
C ALA A 341 16.76 -3.17 19.85
N LEU A 342 16.08 -2.05 19.60
CA LEU A 342 16.15 -0.86 20.45
C LEU A 342 15.68 -1.12 21.88
N SER A 343 14.83 -2.13 22.10
CA SER A 343 14.37 -2.52 23.44
C SER A 343 15.49 -3.07 24.33
N SER A 344 16.61 -3.54 23.75
CA SER A 344 17.77 -4.00 24.52
C SER A 344 18.50 -2.87 25.25
N LYS A 345 18.29 -1.61 24.84
CA LYS A 345 18.78 -0.41 25.53
C LYS A 345 17.82 0.11 26.59
N GLY A 346 16.63 -0.50 26.71
CA GLY A 346 15.58 -0.11 27.62
C GLY A 346 14.20 -0.28 26.96
N ILE A 347 13.21 -0.71 27.74
CA ILE A 347 11.87 -1.05 27.22
C ILE A 347 11.23 0.12 26.46
N SER A 348 11.38 1.35 26.98
CA SER A 348 10.86 2.59 26.37
C SER A 348 11.93 3.41 25.64
N PHE A 349 13.11 2.84 25.35
CA PHE A 349 14.23 3.55 24.70
C PHE A 349 13.83 4.16 23.35
N ILE A 350 13.03 3.43 22.57
CA ILE A 350 12.51 3.91 21.28
C ILE A 350 11.67 5.19 21.45
N SER A 351 10.88 5.25 22.51
CA SER A 351 9.90 6.29 22.80
C SER A 351 10.53 7.52 23.46
N ASP A 352 11.43 7.30 24.42
CA ASP A 352 11.96 8.35 25.29
C ASP A 352 13.28 8.93 24.78
N THR A 353 14.05 8.17 23.99
CA THR A 353 15.37 8.61 23.48
C THR A 353 15.41 8.65 21.96
N TYR A 354 15.25 7.51 21.29
CA TYR A 354 15.53 7.38 19.86
C TYR A 354 14.68 8.32 18.99
N ILE A 355 13.34 8.23 19.06
CA ILE A 355 12.45 9.07 18.24
C ILE A 355 12.62 10.56 18.57
N PRO A 356 12.56 11.01 19.85
CA PRO A 356 12.73 12.42 20.19
C PRO A 356 14.07 12.99 19.71
N GLU A 357 15.18 12.27 19.87
CA GLU A 357 16.50 12.72 19.46
C GLU A 357 16.60 12.90 17.94
N LYS A 358 16.17 11.91 17.15
CA LYS A 358 16.24 12.00 15.68
C LYS A 358 15.36 13.12 15.14
N ILE A 359 14.18 13.32 15.72
CA ILE A 359 13.29 14.42 15.34
C ILE A 359 13.92 15.78 15.68
N LYS A 360 14.51 15.93 16.87
CA LYS A 360 15.16 17.17 17.32
C LYS A 360 16.42 17.51 16.51
N LYS A 361 17.28 16.52 16.24
CA LYS A 361 18.51 16.67 15.43
C LYS A 361 18.23 16.82 13.92
N LYS A 362 17.00 16.56 13.50
CA LYS A 362 16.57 16.53 12.10
C LYS A 362 17.24 15.44 11.25
N GLU A 363 17.47 14.28 11.86
CA GLU A 363 18.18 13.16 11.26
C GLU A 363 17.22 12.19 10.57
N TRP A 364 17.02 12.40 9.27
CA TRP A 364 16.25 11.51 8.40
C TRP A 364 16.71 11.65 6.95
N LEU A 365 16.47 10.61 6.15
CA LEU A 365 16.74 10.66 4.71
C LEU A 365 15.52 11.15 3.94
N LYS A 366 15.76 11.83 2.82
CA LYS A 366 14.73 12.31 1.89
C LYS A 366 14.77 11.51 0.59
#